data_AF-A0A920AYA0-F1
#
_entry.id   AF-A0A920AYA0-F1
#
_cell.length_a   1.000
_cell.length_b   1.000
_cell.length_c   1.000
_cell.angle_alpha   90.00
_cell.angle_beta   90.00
_cell.angle_gamma   90.00
#
_symmetry.space_group_name_H-M   'P 1'
#
loop_
_entity.id
_entity.type
_entity.pdbx_description
1 polymer ?
#
loop_
_entity_poly.entity_id
_entity_poly.type
_entity_poly.pdbx_seq_one_letter_code
_entity_poly.pdbx_strand_id
1 'polypeptide(L)'
;MFSFKFFGLALAASTHLLFSQNFLVSEVTHSGNSFTKDYVIAREIQHPINAPLDSSIAIQDRNRLINLGIFAEVKWKAVPLEDFSYRLEYQIIENSKFFGGRFIGAALPAYEEDLGWSFGGGGQLRNFRGRNESIGVAFSRGGRNTFGFQFSNPWISGDHVSLDGDLAIMDYSHPFWLMISRSNS
;
A
#
# COMPACT_ATOMS: atom_id res chain seq x y z
N MET A 1 17.78 60.95 53.58
CA MET A 1 17.13 61.30 52.30
C MET A 1 17.89 60.55 51.21
N PHE A 2 17.41 59.37 50.82
CA PHE A 2 18.08 58.47 49.86
C PHE A 2 17.79 58.93 48.43
N SER A 3 18.82 59.06 47.59
CA SER A 3 18.69 59.36 46.16
C SER A 3 19.18 58.16 45.36
N PHE A 4 18.25 57.46 44.71
CA PHE A 4 18.55 56.38 43.75
C PHE A 4 18.58 56.99 42.34
N LYS A 5 19.74 56.94 41.68
CA LYS A 5 19.83 57.19 40.24
C LYS A 5 19.77 55.86 39.51
N PHE A 6 18.68 55.61 38.78
CA PHE A 6 18.59 54.49 37.84
C PHE A 6 19.38 54.85 36.57
N PHE A 7 20.45 54.08 36.30
CA PHE A 7 21.16 54.12 35.03
C PHE A 7 20.58 53.02 34.13
N GLY A 8 19.86 53.40 33.08
CA GLY A 8 19.27 52.47 32.13
C GLY A 8 20.35 51.83 31.26
N LEU A 9 20.44 50.49 31.30
CA LEU A 9 21.26 49.70 30.40
C LEU A 9 20.47 49.47 29.10
N ALA A 10 20.89 50.08 27.99
CA ALA A 10 20.32 49.78 26.69
C ALA A 10 20.91 48.46 26.17
N LEU A 11 20.10 47.40 26.16
CA LEU A 11 20.46 46.11 25.59
C LEU A 11 20.28 46.18 24.07
N ALA A 12 21.38 46.30 23.31
CA ALA A 12 21.34 46.17 21.86
C ALA A 12 21.09 44.70 21.50
N ALA A 13 19.86 44.38 21.08
CA ALA A 13 19.54 43.06 20.55
C ALA A 13 20.21 42.91 19.17
N SER A 14 21.28 42.13 19.10
CA SER A 14 21.88 41.71 17.83
C SER A 14 20.93 40.75 17.13
N THR A 15 20.25 41.23 16.08
CA THR A 15 19.47 40.40 15.19
C THR A 15 20.41 39.52 14.38
N HIS A 16 20.62 38.28 14.82
CA HIS A 16 21.23 37.27 13.96
C HIS A 16 20.26 36.99 12.81
N LEU A 17 20.59 37.49 11.61
CA LEU A 17 19.98 37.05 10.36
C LEU A 17 20.32 35.56 10.19
N LEU A 18 19.39 34.69 10.59
CA LEU A 18 19.42 33.29 10.20
C LEU A 18 19.18 33.24 8.69
N PHE A 19 20.27 33.19 7.92
CA PHE A 19 20.20 32.75 6.54
C PHE A 19 19.66 31.32 6.56
N SER A 20 18.36 31.16 6.32
CA SER A 20 17.80 29.88 5.91
C SER A 20 18.41 29.59 4.53
N GLN A 21 19.49 28.81 4.49
CA GLN A 21 19.90 28.17 3.26
C GLN A 21 18.80 27.16 2.93
N ASN A 22 17.86 27.57 2.08
CA ASN A 22 16.81 26.69 1.59
C ASN A 22 17.45 25.67 0.65
N PHE A 23 17.84 24.53 1.23
CA PHE A 23 18.35 23.37 0.53
C PHE A 23 17.23 22.77 -0.32
N LEU A 24 17.25 23.07 -1.63
CA LEU A 24 16.21 22.66 -2.56
C LEU A 24 16.37 21.19 -2.95
N VAL A 25 15.25 20.47 -3.03
CA VAL A 25 15.19 19.16 -3.66
C VAL A 25 15.07 19.35 -5.16
N SER A 26 16.10 19.01 -5.92
CA SER A 26 16.14 19.16 -7.40
C SER A 26 15.76 17.88 -8.12
N GLU A 27 15.86 16.74 -7.45
CA GLU A 27 15.63 15.42 -8.05
C GLU A 27 14.98 14.47 -7.04
N VAL A 28 14.05 13.65 -7.53
CA VAL A 28 13.49 12.52 -6.77
C VAL A 28 13.73 11.25 -7.58
N THR A 29 14.31 10.24 -6.94
CA THR A 29 14.60 8.95 -7.57
C THR A 29 14.14 7.80 -6.70
N HIS A 30 13.91 6.65 -7.32
CA HIS A 30 13.63 5.40 -6.62
C HIS A 30 14.43 4.25 -7.22
N SER A 31 14.67 3.21 -6.42
CA SER A 31 15.36 1.99 -6.86
C SER A 31 14.95 0.77 -6.03
N GLY A 32 15.30 -0.42 -6.53
CA GLY A 32 15.05 -1.69 -5.86
C GLY A 32 13.75 -2.38 -6.25
N ASN A 33 12.90 -1.74 -7.06
CA ASN A 33 11.79 -2.39 -7.74
C ASN A 33 12.27 -3.15 -8.97
N SER A 34 11.97 -4.44 -9.03
CA SER A 34 12.28 -5.31 -10.18
C SER A 34 11.02 -5.71 -10.95
N PHE A 35 9.91 -5.87 -10.23
CA PHE A 35 8.63 -6.31 -10.78
C PHE A 35 7.60 -5.18 -10.84
N THR A 36 7.52 -4.37 -9.78
CA THR A 36 6.62 -3.23 -9.65
C THR A 36 7.03 -2.12 -10.61
N LYS A 37 6.05 -1.57 -11.33
CA LYS A 37 6.29 -0.51 -12.32
C LYS A 37 6.60 0.81 -11.64
N ASP A 38 7.50 1.58 -12.25
CA ASP A 38 7.96 2.87 -11.71
C ASP A 38 6.82 3.84 -11.40
N TYR A 39 5.79 3.89 -12.28
CA TYR A 39 4.66 4.80 -12.08
C TYR A 39 3.84 4.49 -10.81
N VAL A 40 3.87 3.24 -10.31
CA VAL A 40 3.20 2.86 -9.06
C VAL A 40 3.91 3.48 -7.86
N ILE A 41 5.22 3.67 -7.96
CA ILE A 41 6.03 4.29 -6.91
C ILE A 41 5.95 5.82 -7.05
N ALA A 42 6.15 6.32 -8.27
CA ALA A 42 6.19 7.75 -8.55
C ALA A 42 4.89 8.48 -8.15
N ARG A 43 3.72 7.83 -8.29
CA ARG A 43 2.44 8.44 -7.91
C ARG A 43 2.24 8.62 -6.40
N GLU A 44 2.99 7.88 -5.58
CA GLU A 44 2.89 7.97 -4.11
C GLU A 44 3.84 9.02 -3.52
N ILE A 45 4.79 9.50 -4.33
CA ILE A 45 5.75 10.54 -3.94
C ILE A 45 5.16 11.90 -4.29
N GLN A 46 4.90 12.69 -3.26
CA GLN A 46 4.29 14.01 -3.33
C GLN A 46 5.27 15.12 -2.93
N HIS A 47 6.48 14.80 -2.43
CA HIS A 47 7.49 15.82 -2.19
C HIS A 47 7.76 16.60 -3.48
N PRO A 48 7.54 17.92 -3.50
CA PRO A 48 7.73 18.72 -4.70
C PRO A 48 9.20 18.84 -5.06
N ILE A 49 9.47 18.88 -6.36
CA ILE A 49 10.77 19.27 -6.92
C ILE A 49 10.86 20.81 -6.89
N ASN A 50 12.07 21.34 -6.75
CA ASN A 50 12.39 22.76 -6.59
C ASN A 50 11.78 23.41 -5.34
N ALA A 51 11.61 22.61 -4.28
CA ALA A 51 11.15 23.06 -2.98
C ALA A 51 12.16 22.70 -1.89
N PRO A 52 12.18 23.41 -0.75
CA PRO A 52 13.02 23.03 0.38
C PRO A 52 12.76 21.59 0.81
N LEU A 53 13.82 20.88 1.22
CA LEU A 53 13.69 19.55 1.78
C LEU A 53 12.82 19.56 3.04
N ASP A 54 11.67 18.88 2.99
CA ASP A 54 10.77 18.66 4.11
C ASP A 54 10.74 17.17 4.46
N SER A 55 11.38 16.83 5.57
CA SER A 55 11.44 15.45 6.06
C SER A 55 10.06 14.90 6.45
N SER A 56 9.11 15.76 6.84
CA SER A 56 7.75 15.33 7.18
C SER A 56 7.00 14.84 5.94
N ILE A 57 7.19 15.49 4.79
CA ILE A 57 6.62 15.05 3.51
C ILE A 57 7.32 13.78 3.03
N ALA A 58 8.64 13.70 3.13
CA ALA A 58 9.38 12.49 2.75
C ALA A 58 8.98 11.26 3.60
N ILE A 59 8.69 11.45 4.89
CA ILE A 59 8.12 10.42 5.78
C ILE A 59 6.72 10.03 5.33
N GLN A 60 5.87 11.00 4.96
CA GLN A 60 4.52 10.72 4.45
C GLN A 60 4.56 9.94 3.12
N ASP A 61 5.43 10.29 2.18
CA ASP A 61 5.67 9.56 0.94
C ASP A 61 6.07 8.10 1.21
N ARG A 62 7.02 7.92 2.13
CA ARG A 62 7.45 6.59 2.58
C ARG A 62 6.28 5.80 3.16
N ASN A 63 5.43 6.45 3.96
CA ASN A 63 4.26 5.80 4.54
C ASN A 63 3.21 5.44 3.47
N ARG A 64 2.95 6.31 2.48
CA ARG A 64 2.10 5.97 1.33
C ARG A 64 2.59 4.73 0.58
N LEU A 65 3.89 4.69 0.28
CA LEU A 65 4.52 3.52 -0.38
C LEU A 65 4.36 2.24 0.47
N ILE A 66 4.60 2.31 1.78
CA ILE A 66 4.41 1.16 2.68
C ILE A 66 2.95 0.73 2.75
N ASN A 67 2.02 1.67 2.75
CA ASN A 67 0.58 1.41 2.82
C ASN A 67 0.04 0.71 1.58
N LEU A 68 0.76 0.72 0.45
CA LEU A 68 0.42 -0.15 -0.69
C LEU A 68 0.46 -1.64 -0.34
N GLY A 69 1.21 -2.02 0.71
CA GLY A 69 1.28 -3.40 1.19
C GLY A 69 2.04 -4.37 0.29
N ILE A 70 2.65 -3.89 -0.80
CA ILE A 70 3.43 -4.68 -1.78
C ILE A 70 4.94 -4.59 -1.57
N PHE A 71 5.40 -3.72 -0.66
CA PHE A 71 6.81 -3.56 -0.29
C PHE A 71 7.04 -4.10 1.13
N ALA A 72 8.17 -4.78 1.34
CA ALA A 72 8.59 -5.25 2.65
C ALA A 72 9.27 -4.11 3.43
N GLU A 73 10.00 -3.27 2.72
CA GLU A 73 10.68 -2.11 3.30
C GLU A 73 10.78 -0.97 2.29
N VAL A 74 10.66 0.25 2.80
CA VAL A 74 10.95 1.50 2.07
C VAL A 74 11.79 2.38 2.99
N LYS A 75 12.97 2.75 2.50
CA LYS A 75 13.88 3.72 3.12
C LYS A 75 13.98 4.94 2.22
N TRP A 76 14.28 6.09 2.80
CA TRP A 76 14.61 7.29 2.04
C TRP A 76 15.84 7.97 2.63
N LYS A 77 16.56 8.69 1.79
CA LYS A 77 17.67 9.57 2.19
C LYS A 77 17.74 10.77 1.26
N ALA A 78 18.27 11.89 1.79
CA ALA A 78 18.59 13.05 0.99
C ALA A 78 20.10 13.05 0.71
N VAL A 79 20.47 13.06 -0.57
CA VAL A 79 21.88 13.04 -1.04
C VAL A 79 22.21 14.44 -1.58
N PRO A 80 23.22 15.14 -1.04
CA PRO A 80 23.63 16.43 -1.59
C PRO A 80 24.27 16.25 -2.97
N LEU A 81 23.99 17.17 -3.88
CA LEU A 81 24.54 17.24 -5.22
C LEU A 81 25.63 18.34 -5.33
N GLU A 82 26.34 18.37 -6.45
CA GLU A 82 27.44 19.33 -6.69
C GLU A 82 26.98 20.79 -6.74
N ASP A 83 25.72 21.03 -7.13
CA ASP A 83 25.10 22.36 -7.21
C ASP A 83 24.49 22.83 -5.88
N PHE A 84 24.81 22.17 -4.76
CA PHE A 84 24.27 22.41 -3.42
C PHE A 84 22.77 22.13 -3.27
N SER A 85 22.13 21.51 -4.26
CA SER A 85 20.78 20.95 -4.13
C SER A 85 20.82 19.52 -3.56
N TYR A 86 19.63 18.94 -3.34
CA TYR A 86 19.49 17.57 -2.84
C TYR A 86 18.70 16.69 -3.81
N ARG A 87 19.13 15.43 -3.92
CA ARG A 87 18.35 14.34 -4.47
C ARG A 87 17.68 13.56 -3.35
N LEU A 88 16.37 13.40 -3.43
CA LEU A 88 15.63 12.49 -2.55
C LEU A 88 15.63 11.08 -3.17
N GLU A 89 16.31 10.14 -2.53
CA GLU A 89 16.42 8.75 -2.99
C GLU A 89 15.54 7.83 -2.15
N TYR A 90 14.58 7.14 -2.78
CA TYR A 90 13.78 6.07 -2.18
C TYR A 90 14.37 4.71 -2.53
N GLN A 91 14.70 3.92 -1.51
CA GLN A 91 15.20 2.56 -1.65
C GLN A 91 14.11 1.58 -1.23
N ILE A 92 13.72 0.71 -2.15
CA ILE A 92 12.55 -0.16 -2.01
C ILE A 92 13.00 -1.62 -1.98
N ILE A 93 12.46 -2.37 -1.04
CA ILE A 93 12.56 -3.82 -1.02
C ILE A 93 11.16 -4.37 -1.31
N GLU A 94 11.00 -4.98 -2.48
CA GLU A 94 9.76 -5.66 -2.84
C GLU A 94 9.46 -6.80 -1.87
N ASN A 95 8.19 -6.95 -1.50
CA ASN A 95 7.81 -8.00 -0.57
C ASN A 95 7.84 -9.36 -1.26
N SER A 96 8.81 -10.18 -0.88
CA SER A 96 9.02 -11.51 -1.46
C SER A 96 7.87 -12.49 -1.23
N LYS A 97 7.02 -12.26 -0.21
CA LYS A 97 5.78 -13.04 -0.02
C LYS A 97 4.80 -12.88 -1.19
N PHE A 98 4.92 -11.80 -1.94
CA PHE A 98 4.17 -11.53 -3.16
C PHE A 98 5.03 -11.70 -4.42
N PHE A 99 6.21 -12.30 -4.33
CA PHE A 99 6.99 -12.70 -5.51
C PHE A 99 6.23 -13.82 -6.23
N GLY A 100 5.70 -13.51 -7.42
CA GLY A 100 4.72 -14.35 -8.11
C GLY A 100 3.26 -14.16 -7.64
N GLY A 101 3.00 -13.22 -6.72
CA GLY A 101 1.68 -12.75 -6.29
C GLY A 101 0.92 -13.67 -5.34
N ARG A 102 1.31 -14.93 -5.17
CA ARG A 102 0.47 -16.02 -4.66
C ARG A 102 0.27 -16.03 -3.14
N PHE A 103 -0.92 -15.67 -2.69
CA PHE A 103 -1.56 -16.32 -1.55
C PHE A 103 -2.35 -17.52 -2.05
N ILE A 104 -2.15 -18.71 -1.48
CA ILE A 104 -3.00 -19.89 -1.70
C ILE A 104 -3.60 -20.25 -0.36
N GLY A 105 -4.92 -20.08 -0.23
CA GLY A 105 -5.71 -20.64 0.85
C GLY A 105 -5.84 -22.15 0.66
N ALA A 106 -5.33 -22.90 1.64
CA ALA A 106 -5.51 -24.35 1.70
C ALA A 106 -6.99 -24.72 1.74
N ALA A 107 -7.32 -25.96 1.34
CA ALA A 107 -8.68 -26.48 1.45
C ALA A 107 -9.13 -26.49 2.92
N LEU A 108 -10.05 -25.61 3.32
CA LEU A 108 -10.62 -25.57 4.66
C LEU A 108 -11.97 -26.31 4.66
N PRO A 109 -12.17 -27.31 5.54
CA PRO A 109 -13.47 -27.93 5.70
C PRO A 109 -14.40 -26.96 6.45
N ALA A 110 -15.64 -26.84 5.96
CA ALA A 110 -16.72 -26.12 6.61
C ALA A 110 -17.93 -27.04 6.71
N TYR A 111 -18.63 -27.03 7.84
CA TYR A 111 -19.84 -27.81 8.04
C TYR A 111 -21.03 -26.88 8.27
N GLU A 112 -22.12 -27.15 7.56
CA GLU A 112 -23.41 -26.49 7.74
C GLU A 112 -24.47 -27.56 8.00
N GLU A 113 -25.41 -27.30 8.92
CA GLU A 113 -26.37 -28.30 9.38
C GLU A 113 -27.36 -28.74 8.28
N ASP A 114 -27.74 -27.81 7.41
CA ASP A 114 -28.69 -27.99 6.31
C ASP A 114 -28.06 -28.54 5.02
N LEU A 115 -26.76 -28.26 4.80
CA LEU A 115 -26.06 -28.59 3.56
C LEU A 115 -24.95 -29.66 3.72
N GLY A 116 -24.46 -29.87 4.94
CA GLY A 116 -23.38 -30.81 5.26
C GLY A 116 -21.98 -30.23 5.02
N TRP A 117 -21.00 -31.14 4.85
CA TRP A 117 -19.59 -30.76 4.69
C TRP A 117 -19.31 -30.12 3.32
N SER A 118 -18.52 -29.05 3.33
CA SER A 118 -17.96 -28.39 2.16
C SER A 118 -16.45 -28.27 2.30
N PHE A 119 -15.73 -28.38 1.19
CA PHE A 119 -14.29 -28.16 1.13
C PHE A 119 -14.05 -26.99 0.19
N GLY A 120 -13.46 -25.92 0.73
CA GLY A 120 -13.21 -24.70 -0.03
C GLY A 120 -11.75 -24.32 -0.04
N GLY A 121 -11.26 -23.83 -1.17
CA GLY A 121 -9.91 -23.33 -1.35
C GLY A 121 -9.92 -22.07 -2.18
N GLY A 122 -8.79 -21.38 -2.22
CA GLY A 122 -8.71 -20.14 -2.99
C GLY A 122 -7.32 -19.57 -3.01
N GLY A 123 -7.18 -18.41 -3.60
CA GLY A 123 -5.92 -17.69 -3.62
C GLY A 123 -6.07 -16.30 -4.18
N GLN A 124 -5.07 -15.47 -3.92
CA GLN A 124 -4.99 -14.12 -4.43
C GLN A 124 -3.61 -13.88 -5.01
N LEU A 125 -3.55 -13.29 -6.20
CA LEU A 125 -2.38 -12.71 -6.82
C LEU A 125 -2.36 -11.22 -6.51
N ARG A 126 -1.45 -10.76 -5.65
CA ARG A 126 -1.24 -9.32 -5.41
C ARG A 126 -0.19 -8.73 -6.34
N ASN A 127 -0.27 -7.42 -6.55
CA ASN A 127 0.58 -6.66 -7.47
C ASN A 127 0.58 -7.25 -8.88
N PHE A 128 -0.57 -7.71 -9.36
CA PHE A 128 -0.69 -8.32 -10.69
C PHE A 128 -0.09 -7.38 -11.75
N ARG A 129 0.76 -7.94 -12.62
CA ARG A 129 1.51 -7.22 -13.67
C ARG A 129 2.42 -6.09 -13.17
N GLY A 130 2.70 -6.03 -11.87
CA GLY A 130 3.47 -4.96 -11.23
C GLY A 130 2.72 -3.64 -11.09
N ARG A 131 1.38 -3.66 -11.08
CA ARG A 131 0.51 -2.46 -11.18
C ARG A 131 -0.20 -2.09 -9.87
N ASN A 132 0.13 -2.74 -8.76
CA ASN A 132 -0.65 -2.74 -7.52
C ASN A 132 -2.11 -3.24 -7.71
N GLU A 133 -2.35 -4.08 -8.72
CA GLU A 133 -3.64 -4.74 -8.96
C GLU A 133 -3.69 -6.07 -8.20
N SER A 134 -4.88 -6.61 -7.94
CA SER A 134 -5.01 -7.98 -7.42
C SER A 134 -6.07 -8.80 -8.15
N ILE A 135 -5.81 -10.11 -8.27
CA ILE A 135 -6.74 -11.10 -8.81
C ILE A 135 -6.94 -12.19 -7.75
N GLY A 136 -8.17 -12.46 -7.37
CA GLY A 136 -8.56 -13.52 -6.44
C GLY A 136 -9.38 -14.60 -7.12
N VAL A 137 -9.23 -15.84 -6.66
CA VAL A 137 -10.15 -16.93 -6.95
C VAL A 137 -10.50 -17.65 -5.65
N ALA A 138 -11.74 -18.08 -5.52
CA ALA A 138 -12.19 -18.92 -4.42
C ALA A 138 -13.16 -19.96 -4.97
N PHE A 139 -13.16 -21.16 -4.41
CA PHE A 139 -14.12 -22.19 -4.77
C PHE A 139 -14.47 -23.04 -3.56
N SER A 140 -15.65 -23.64 -3.57
CA SER A 140 -16.04 -24.67 -2.60
C SER A 140 -16.77 -25.81 -3.30
N ARG A 141 -16.69 -27.02 -2.75
CA ARG A 141 -17.44 -28.19 -3.21
C ARG A 141 -17.94 -29.03 -2.04
N GLY A 142 -19.17 -29.54 -2.14
CA GLY A 142 -19.82 -30.35 -1.11
C GLY A 142 -21.23 -29.85 -0.84
N GLY A 143 -21.55 -29.54 0.42
CA GLY A 143 -22.82 -28.92 0.80
C GLY A 143 -23.07 -27.58 0.09
N ARG A 144 -22.01 -26.79 -0.12
CA ARG A 144 -22.00 -25.60 -0.97
C ARG A 144 -21.03 -25.76 -2.11
N ASN A 145 -21.53 -25.59 -3.34
CA ASN A 145 -20.69 -25.44 -4.51
C ASN A 145 -20.60 -23.96 -4.86
N THR A 146 -19.41 -23.37 -4.74
CA THR A 146 -19.19 -21.96 -5.07
C THR A 146 -18.00 -21.81 -5.98
N PHE A 147 -18.04 -20.81 -6.85
CA PHE A 147 -16.90 -20.32 -7.58
C PHE A 147 -16.93 -18.79 -7.57
N GLY A 148 -15.86 -18.18 -7.09
CA GLY A 148 -15.67 -16.73 -6.99
C GLY A 148 -14.43 -16.30 -7.74
N PHE A 149 -14.54 -15.21 -8.48
CA PHE A 149 -13.43 -14.49 -9.10
C PHE A 149 -13.50 -13.02 -8.68
N GLN A 150 -12.35 -12.47 -8.27
CA GLN A 150 -12.23 -11.08 -7.86
C GLN A 150 -11.11 -10.40 -8.62
N PHE A 151 -11.34 -9.18 -9.10
CA PHE A 151 -10.30 -8.27 -9.57
C PHE A 151 -10.39 -6.96 -8.81
N SER A 152 -9.25 -6.42 -8.40
CA SER A 152 -9.17 -5.09 -7.76
C SER A 152 -8.03 -4.27 -8.35
N ASN A 153 -8.31 -3.02 -8.66
CA ASN A 153 -7.34 -2.01 -9.05
C ASN A 153 -7.55 -0.76 -8.17
N PRO A 154 -6.71 -0.50 -7.16
CA PRO A 154 -6.92 0.60 -6.21
C PRO A 154 -6.71 2.01 -6.82
N TRP A 155 -6.25 2.11 -8.06
CA TRP A 155 -5.91 3.38 -8.72
C TRP A 155 -6.27 3.37 -10.20
N ILE A 156 -7.53 3.67 -10.53
CA ILE A 156 -7.97 3.89 -11.92
C ILE A 156 -7.77 5.35 -12.36
N SER A 157 -8.02 6.32 -11.47
CA SER A 157 -8.00 7.74 -11.80
C SER A 157 -7.88 8.63 -10.56
N GLY A 158 -7.15 9.75 -10.65
CA GLY A 158 -7.12 10.78 -9.60
C GLY A 158 -6.67 10.28 -8.23
N ASP A 159 -7.25 10.84 -7.17
CA ASP A 159 -6.92 10.57 -5.77
C ASP A 159 -7.64 9.28 -5.29
N HIS A 160 -6.92 8.15 -5.31
CA HIS A 160 -7.34 6.86 -4.72
C HIS A 160 -8.68 6.26 -5.22
N VAL A 161 -9.13 6.55 -6.45
CA VAL A 161 -10.31 5.89 -7.01
C VAL A 161 -10.00 4.44 -7.39
N SER A 162 -10.66 3.49 -6.72
CA SER A 162 -10.51 2.05 -6.98
C SER A 162 -11.53 1.49 -7.99
N LEU A 163 -11.16 0.41 -8.68
CA LEU A 163 -12.04 -0.53 -9.37
C LEU A 163 -12.08 -1.81 -8.55
N ASP A 164 -13.27 -2.31 -8.31
CA ASP A 164 -13.46 -3.66 -7.81
C ASP A 164 -14.50 -4.36 -8.69
N GLY A 165 -14.17 -5.56 -9.16
CA GLY A 165 -15.05 -6.42 -9.92
C GLY A 165 -15.10 -7.80 -9.26
N ASP A 166 -16.30 -8.26 -8.94
CA ASP A 166 -16.55 -9.56 -8.33
C ASP A 166 -17.53 -10.36 -9.21
N LEU A 167 -17.27 -11.65 -9.35
CA LEU A 167 -18.17 -12.62 -9.96
C LEU A 167 -18.25 -13.83 -9.05
N ALA A 168 -19.45 -14.12 -8.54
CA ALA A 168 -19.72 -15.30 -7.73
C ALA A 168 -20.85 -16.15 -8.33
N ILE A 169 -20.58 -17.43 -8.55
CA ILE A 169 -21.56 -18.46 -8.92
C ILE A 169 -21.74 -19.36 -7.70
N MET A 170 -22.99 -19.57 -7.28
CA MET A 170 -23.34 -20.37 -6.10
C MET A 170 -24.43 -21.37 -6.46
N ASP A 171 -24.13 -22.66 -6.33
CA ASP A 171 -25.07 -23.76 -6.51
C ASP A 171 -25.25 -24.50 -5.18
N TYR A 172 -26.51 -24.70 -4.81
CA TYR A 172 -26.89 -25.45 -3.61
C TYR A 172 -27.28 -26.87 -3.99
N SER A 173 -26.57 -27.86 -3.45
CA SER A 173 -26.90 -29.27 -3.64
C SER A 173 -27.55 -29.76 -2.35
N HIS A 174 -28.88 -29.88 -2.31
CA HIS A 174 -29.54 -30.37 -1.10
C HIS A 174 -29.51 -31.91 -1.07
N PRO A 175 -28.88 -32.55 -0.06
CA PRO A 175 -28.79 -34.02 0.01
C PRO A 175 -30.16 -34.71 0.22
N PHE A 176 -31.17 -33.99 0.74
CA PHE A 176 -32.49 -34.55 1.03
C PHE A 176 -33.25 -35.07 -0.22
N TRP A 177 -33.06 -34.44 -1.38
CA TRP A 177 -33.79 -34.81 -2.60
C TRP A 177 -33.21 -36.04 -3.34
N LEU A 178 -31.93 -36.35 -3.12
CA LEU A 178 -31.31 -37.55 -3.72
C LEU A 178 -31.78 -38.84 -3.05
N MET A 179 -32.14 -38.81 -1.76
CA MET A 179 -32.64 -39.96 -1.02
C MET A 179 -34.06 -40.37 -1.47
N ILE A 180 -34.93 -39.40 -1.77
CA ILE A 180 -36.32 -39.67 -2.19
C ILE A 180 -36.37 -40.24 -3.62
N SER A 181 -35.46 -39.81 -4.51
CA SER A 181 -35.41 -40.33 -5.89
C SER A 181 -34.94 -41.79 -5.99
N ARG A 182 -34.11 -42.26 -5.04
CA ARG A 182 -33.65 -43.67 -4.95
C ARG A 182 -34.61 -44.58 -4.18
N SER A 183 -35.57 -44.03 -3.46
CA SER A 183 -36.60 -44.79 -2.73
C SER A 183 -37.80 -45.18 -3.60
N ASN A 184 -37.91 -44.62 -4.81
CA ASN A 184 -39.03 -44.83 -5.74
C ASN A 184 -38.63 -45.56 -7.04
N SER A 185 -37.51 -46.31 -7.01
CA SER A 185 -37.07 -47.19 -8.11
C SER A 185 -36.95 -48.63 -7.65
#